data_AF-A0AAN8WTX7-F1
#
_entry.id   AF-A0AAN8WTX7-F1
#
_cell.length_a   1.000
_cell.length_b   1.000
_cell.length_c   1.000
_cell.angle_alpha   90.00
_cell.angle_beta   90.00
_cell.angle_gamma   90.00
#
_symmetry.space_group_name_H-M   'P 1'
#
loop_
_entity.id
_entity.type
_entity.pdbx_description
1 polymer ?
#
loop_
_entity_poly.entity_id
_entity_poly.type
_entity_poly.pdbx_seq_one_letter_code
_entity_poly.pdbx_strand_id
1 'polypeptide(L)'
;MPKVAKVKDKSPAELQITAEQLLREAKERELEIVPPPPRQKISDPEELQEYRLKKRKAFEDNIRKNRGNISNWIKYAKWEEEQQEIRRARSVYERALDVDHRNITLWLKYAEMEMRCRQVNHARNVWDRAVTILPRANQFWYKYTYMEEMLKNIAGSRQVFERWMEWEPDEQAWLTYIKFELRYKELERARQIYEKFVYVHPEPKYWIKYARFEENHSYIQSSRRVYERAIEFYGDDHFDESLFIAFAKFEEGQKEHDRARAIYRYALDHMPKEKCLTLYNEYTRHEKKYGDKSSIDDVITSKRKFQYEEAVQTNPNDYDTWFDYVRMLEADGNVDLIRETYERAIACVPPIKVS
;
A
#
# COMPACT_ATOMS: atom_id res chain seq x y z
N MET A 1 -56.08 60.53 11.14
CA MET A 1 -56.64 60.31 9.79
C MET A 1 -56.90 58.82 9.60
N PRO A 2 -58.10 58.40 9.16
CA PRO A 2 -58.42 56.99 8.95
C PRO A 2 -57.65 56.43 7.74
N LYS A 3 -57.05 55.25 7.88
CA LYS A 3 -56.30 54.58 6.80
C LYS A 3 -57.27 54.22 5.66
N VAL A 4 -57.19 54.95 4.55
CA VAL A 4 -57.92 54.64 3.31
C VAL A 4 -57.53 53.25 2.84
N ALA A 5 -58.51 52.36 2.64
CA ALA A 5 -58.27 51.00 2.17
C ALA A 5 -57.66 51.05 0.75
N LYS A 6 -56.39 50.69 0.61
CA LYS A 6 -55.74 50.55 -0.70
C LYS A 6 -56.47 49.44 -1.48
N VAL A 7 -57.08 49.81 -2.61
CA VAL A 7 -57.61 48.85 -3.59
C VAL A 7 -56.43 48.02 -4.11
N LYS A 8 -56.48 46.69 -3.91
CA LYS A 8 -55.42 45.79 -4.38
C LYS A 8 -55.66 45.47 -5.85
N ASP A 9 -54.67 45.74 -6.69
CA ASP A 9 -54.67 45.26 -8.07
C ASP A 9 -54.51 43.73 -8.08
N LYS A 10 -55.30 43.06 -8.92
CA LYS A 10 -55.31 41.59 -9.08
C LYS A 10 -54.78 41.16 -10.45
N SER A 11 -54.12 42.07 -11.17
CA SER A 11 -53.37 41.74 -12.39
C SER A 11 -52.32 40.65 -12.11
N PRO A 12 -52.04 39.75 -13.08
CA PRO A 12 -51.03 38.71 -12.92
C PRO A 12 -49.65 39.35 -12.75
N ALA A 13 -48.91 38.94 -11.72
CA ALA A 13 -47.55 39.42 -11.48
C ALA A 13 -46.57 38.90 -12.55
N GLU A 14 -45.70 39.79 -13.06
CA GLU A 14 -44.67 39.44 -14.06
C GLU A 14 -43.63 38.45 -13.53
N LEU A 15 -43.30 38.54 -12.23
CA LEU A 15 -42.39 37.63 -11.56
C LEU A 15 -43.17 36.74 -10.58
N GLN A 16 -43.17 35.45 -10.86
CA GLN A 16 -43.71 34.45 -9.96
C GLN A 16 -42.69 34.13 -8.87
N ILE A 17 -43.10 34.26 -7.61
CA ILE A 17 -42.23 33.93 -6.47
C ILE A 17 -41.94 32.43 -6.52
N THR A 18 -40.66 32.09 -6.72
CA THR A 18 -40.21 30.70 -6.74
C THR A 18 -39.79 30.26 -5.34
N ALA A 19 -39.80 28.93 -5.10
CA ALA A 19 -39.30 28.37 -3.85
C ALA A 19 -37.82 28.73 -3.59
N GLU A 20 -37.01 28.85 -4.65
CA GLU A 20 -35.61 29.27 -4.55
C GLU A 20 -35.48 30.69 -4.01
N GLN A 21 -36.33 31.62 -4.49
CA GLN A 21 -36.31 33.01 -4.04
C GLN A 21 -36.64 33.11 -2.54
N LEU A 22 -37.63 32.33 -2.07
CA LEU A 22 -37.99 32.27 -0.66
C LEU A 22 -36.83 31.72 0.20
N LEU A 23 -36.15 30.68 -0.25
CA LEU A 23 -35.00 30.11 0.47
C LEU A 23 -33.80 31.06 0.49
N ARG A 24 -33.56 31.80 -0.60
CA ARG A 24 -32.49 32.81 -0.67
C ARG A 24 -32.74 33.96 0.30
N GLU A 25 -33.95 34.52 0.28
CA GLU A 25 -34.34 35.60 1.19
C GLU A 25 -34.33 35.13 2.66
N ALA A 26 -34.77 33.90 2.92
CA ALA A 26 -34.69 33.31 4.26
C ALA A 26 -33.24 33.17 4.76
N LYS A 27 -32.31 32.78 3.88
CA LYS A 27 -30.88 32.68 4.22
C LYS A 27 -30.25 34.05 4.46
N GLU A 28 -30.54 35.03 3.62
CA GLU A 28 -30.00 36.40 3.73
C GLU A 28 -30.42 37.12 5.01
N ARG A 29 -31.54 36.73 5.61
CA ARG A 29 -31.99 37.31 6.89
C ARG A 29 -31.10 36.94 8.07
N GLU A 30 -30.28 35.87 7.96
CA GLU A 30 -29.25 35.46 8.94
C GLU A 30 -29.68 35.54 10.43
N LEU A 31 -30.97 35.32 10.74
CA LEU A 31 -31.55 35.62 12.06
C LEU A 31 -30.93 34.81 13.22
N GLU A 32 -30.34 33.66 12.90
CA GLU A 32 -29.71 32.76 13.87
C GLU A 32 -28.20 33.03 14.06
N ILE A 33 -27.59 33.86 13.21
CA ILE A 33 -26.16 34.15 13.29
C ILE A 33 -25.96 35.20 14.38
N VAL A 34 -25.43 34.77 15.52
CA VAL A 34 -25.05 35.66 16.61
C VAL A 34 -23.90 36.56 16.12
N PRO A 35 -23.97 37.89 16.31
CA PRO A 35 -22.89 38.79 15.91
C PRO A 35 -21.58 38.41 16.63
N PRO A 36 -20.42 38.53 15.97
CA PRO A 36 -19.15 38.21 16.60
C PRO A 36 -18.90 39.12 17.81
N PRO A 37 -18.25 38.62 18.87
CA PRO A 37 -17.93 39.43 20.03
C PRO A 37 -17.01 40.62 19.65
N PRO A 38 -17.13 41.77 20.34
CA PRO A 38 -16.29 42.94 20.06
C PRO A 38 -14.81 42.62 20.31
N ARG A 39 -13.93 43.19 19.49
CA ARG A 39 -12.47 43.04 19.63
C ARG A 39 -11.99 43.80 20.88
N GLN A 40 -11.71 43.07 21.96
CA GLN A 40 -11.11 43.61 23.18
C GLN A 40 -9.59 43.42 23.11
N LYS A 41 -8.82 44.50 23.36
CA LYS A 41 -7.38 44.41 23.54
C LYS A 41 -7.11 44.13 25.01
N ILE A 42 -6.34 43.10 25.30
CA ILE A 42 -5.96 42.72 26.66
C ILE A 42 -4.70 43.53 27.00
N SER A 43 -4.80 44.49 27.92
CA SER A 43 -3.65 45.31 28.36
C SER A 43 -3.00 44.76 29.61
N ASP A 44 -3.80 44.26 30.54
CA ASP A 44 -3.31 43.94 31.88
C ASP A 44 -3.14 42.44 32.11
N PRO A 45 -2.13 42.00 32.90
CA PRO A 45 -1.97 40.60 33.28
C PRO A 45 -3.19 40.02 34.00
N GLU A 46 -3.95 40.83 34.72
CA GLU A 46 -5.18 40.43 35.41
C GLU A 46 -6.32 40.15 34.42
N GLU A 47 -6.52 41.01 33.43
CA GLU A 47 -7.48 40.78 32.33
C GLU A 47 -7.13 39.51 31.54
N LEU A 48 -5.83 39.25 31.32
CA LEU A 48 -5.37 38.01 30.68
C LEU A 48 -5.73 36.78 31.53
N GLN A 49 -5.59 36.86 32.85
CA GLN A 49 -5.97 35.78 33.76
C GLN A 49 -7.48 35.55 33.79
N GLU A 50 -8.29 36.61 33.80
CA GLU A 50 -9.74 36.50 33.73
C GLU A 50 -10.20 35.87 32.41
N TYR A 51 -9.63 36.31 31.28
CA TYR A 51 -9.85 35.72 29.97
C TYR A 51 -9.51 34.22 29.97
N ARG A 52 -8.35 33.86 30.53
CA ARG A 52 -7.92 32.46 30.68
C ARG A 52 -8.90 31.67 31.54
N LEU A 53 -9.36 32.22 32.67
CA LEU A 53 -10.28 31.55 33.57
C LEU A 53 -11.64 31.30 32.91
N LYS A 54 -12.19 32.32 32.22
CA LYS A 54 -13.44 32.20 31.48
C LYS A 54 -13.37 31.15 30.37
N LYS A 55 -12.28 31.13 29.60
CA LYS A 55 -12.05 30.14 28.55
C LYS A 55 -11.87 28.72 29.12
N ARG A 56 -11.07 28.57 30.17
CA ARG A 56 -10.88 27.29 30.87
C ARG A 56 -12.19 26.74 31.40
N LYS A 57 -13.00 27.58 32.05
CA LYS A 57 -14.33 27.19 32.55
C LYS A 57 -15.20 26.67 31.41
N ALA A 58 -15.25 27.38 30.27
CA ALA A 58 -16.01 26.94 29.12
C ALA A 58 -15.53 25.59 28.56
N PHE A 59 -14.22 25.37 28.46
CA PHE A 59 -13.67 24.08 28.03
C PHE A 59 -13.94 22.95 29.02
N GLU A 60 -13.74 23.17 30.31
CA GLU A 60 -14.02 22.18 31.36
C GLU A 60 -15.51 21.86 31.43
N ASP A 61 -16.40 22.84 31.29
CA ASP A 61 -17.84 22.61 31.26
C ASP A 61 -18.23 21.80 30.00
N ASN A 62 -17.59 22.04 28.86
CA ASN A 62 -17.79 21.25 27.64
C ASN A 62 -17.28 19.82 27.79
N ILE A 63 -16.13 19.63 28.46
CA ILE A 63 -15.57 18.30 28.76
C ILE A 63 -16.45 17.55 29.75
N ARG A 64 -17.01 18.21 30.76
CA ARG A 64 -17.96 17.61 31.71
C ARG A 64 -19.23 17.15 31.02
N LYS A 65 -19.77 17.97 30.11
CA LYS A 65 -20.95 17.60 29.32
C LYS A 65 -20.67 16.44 28.36
N ASN A 66 -19.53 16.50 27.67
CA ASN A 66 -19.19 15.59 26.58
C ASN A 66 -17.80 14.94 26.81
N ARG A 67 -17.70 14.08 27.82
CA ARG A 67 -16.42 13.46 28.23
C ARG A 67 -15.77 12.64 27.11
N GLY A 68 -16.56 11.91 26.32
CA GLY A 68 -16.06 11.07 25.23
C GLY A 68 -15.67 11.83 23.95
N ASN A 69 -16.00 13.12 23.82
CA ASN A 69 -15.67 13.85 22.60
C ASN A 69 -14.23 14.36 22.63
N ILE A 70 -13.33 13.61 21.99
CA ILE A 70 -11.89 13.86 21.96
C ILE A 70 -11.54 15.18 21.24
N SER A 71 -12.42 15.68 20.35
CA SER A 71 -12.24 16.99 19.72
C SER A 71 -12.20 18.13 20.75
N ASN A 72 -13.01 18.04 21.82
CA ASN A 72 -13.02 19.05 22.88
C ASN A 72 -11.71 19.06 23.66
N TRP A 73 -11.17 17.88 23.95
CA TRP A 73 -9.87 17.70 24.59
C TRP A 73 -8.74 18.27 23.74
N ILE A 74 -8.71 17.96 22.44
CA ILE A 74 -7.68 18.47 21.51
C ILE A 74 -7.77 20.00 21.37
N LYS A 75 -8.97 20.56 21.25
CA LYS A 75 -9.15 22.03 21.18
C LYS A 75 -8.69 22.70 22.47
N TYR A 76 -9.00 22.12 23.62
CA TYR A 76 -8.57 22.66 24.91
C TYR A 76 -7.05 22.61 25.07
N ALA A 77 -6.43 21.48 24.74
CA ALA A 77 -4.98 21.32 24.81
C ALA A 77 -4.24 22.24 23.83
N LYS A 78 -4.75 22.42 22.60
CA LYS A 78 -4.20 23.38 21.63
C LYS A 78 -4.31 24.83 22.13
N TRP A 79 -5.41 25.18 22.80
CA TRP A 79 -5.56 26.51 23.39
C TRP A 79 -4.57 26.75 24.55
N GLU A 80 -4.34 25.77 25.44
CA GLU A 80 -3.31 25.92 26.48
C GLU A 80 -1.89 25.97 25.88
N GLU A 81 -1.65 25.30 24.74
CA GLU A 81 -0.41 25.43 23.97
C GLU A 81 -0.22 26.86 23.42
N GLU A 82 -1.26 27.47 22.86
CA GLU A 82 -1.25 28.87 22.42
C GLU A 82 -0.96 29.84 23.58
N GLN A 83 -1.35 29.49 24.81
CA GLN A 83 -1.04 30.25 26.03
C GLN A 83 0.38 29.99 26.59
N GLN A 84 1.16 29.09 25.98
CA GLN A 84 2.49 28.64 26.45
C GLN A 84 2.47 27.93 27.82
N GLU A 85 1.32 27.45 28.27
CA GLU A 85 1.14 26.72 29.54
C GLU A 85 1.27 25.20 29.33
N ILE A 86 2.47 24.76 28.93
CA ILE A 86 2.75 23.38 28.48
C ILE A 86 2.44 22.36 29.58
N ARG A 87 2.72 22.69 30.86
CA ARG A 87 2.42 21.79 32.00
C ARG A 87 0.94 21.47 32.11
N ARG A 88 0.06 22.43 31.83
CA ARG A 88 -1.38 22.21 31.83
C ARG A 88 -1.80 21.45 30.59
N ALA A 89 -1.28 21.80 29.42
CA ALA A 89 -1.54 21.07 28.19
C ALA A 89 -1.23 19.55 28.35
N ARG A 90 -0.11 19.21 29.01
CA ARG A 90 0.23 17.82 29.39
C ARG A 90 -0.84 17.17 30.25
N SER A 91 -1.26 17.84 31.32
CA SER A 91 -2.31 17.32 32.20
C SER A 91 -3.64 17.11 31.45
N VAL A 92 -3.97 17.97 30.49
CA VAL A 92 -5.16 17.81 29.63
C VAL A 92 -5.02 16.60 28.72
N TYR A 93 -3.85 16.40 28.08
CA TYR A 93 -3.61 15.23 27.24
C TYR A 93 -3.60 13.92 28.04
N GLU A 94 -2.96 13.87 29.21
CA GLU A 94 -2.98 12.67 30.07
C GLU A 94 -4.40 12.35 30.55
N ARG A 95 -5.18 13.37 30.99
CA ARG A 95 -6.59 13.18 31.32
C ARG A 95 -7.42 12.69 30.12
N ALA A 96 -7.09 13.13 28.91
CA ALA A 96 -7.76 12.65 27.71
C ALA A 96 -7.38 11.20 27.39
N LEU A 97 -6.12 10.81 27.62
CA LEU A 97 -5.63 9.44 27.45
C LEU A 97 -6.25 8.50 28.49
N ASP A 98 -6.49 8.96 29.71
CA ASP A 98 -7.25 8.19 30.72
C ASP A 98 -8.69 7.89 30.28
N VAL A 99 -9.27 8.74 29.43
CA VAL A 99 -10.62 8.53 28.87
C VAL A 99 -10.57 7.59 27.67
N ASP A 100 -9.69 7.86 26.71
CA ASP A 100 -9.51 7.02 25.53
C ASP A 100 -8.03 6.89 25.15
N HIS A 101 -7.39 5.86 25.69
CA HIS A 101 -6.01 5.52 25.42
C HIS A 101 -5.79 4.86 24.05
N ARG A 102 -6.86 4.45 23.35
CA ARG A 102 -6.76 3.75 22.05
C ARG A 102 -6.77 4.71 20.87
N ASN A 103 -7.21 5.95 21.07
CA ASN A 103 -7.27 6.91 19.99
C ASN A 103 -5.87 7.36 19.53
N ILE A 104 -5.53 6.97 18.30
CA ILE A 104 -4.26 7.28 17.64
C ILE A 104 -4.05 8.80 17.51
N THR A 105 -5.09 9.55 17.14
CA THR A 105 -4.97 10.99 16.90
C THR A 105 -4.59 11.77 18.16
N LEU A 106 -5.00 11.29 19.33
CA LEU A 106 -4.68 11.93 20.60
C LEU A 106 -3.19 11.80 20.94
N TRP A 107 -2.64 10.59 20.80
CA TRP A 107 -1.20 10.34 20.93
C TRP A 107 -0.38 11.17 19.94
N LEU A 108 -0.80 11.22 18.67
CA LEU A 108 -0.12 12.03 17.65
C LEU A 108 -0.10 13.51 18.04
N LYS A 109 -1.24 14.07 18.45
CA LYS A 109 -1.32 15.49 18.85
C LYS A 109 -0.54 15.79 20.12
N TYR A 110 -0.51 14.86 21.07
CA TYR A 110 0.27 15.01 22.29
C TYR A 110 1.78 15.04 22.00
N ALA A 111 2.27 14.08 21.23
CA ALA A 111 3.68 14.03 20.84
C ALA A 111 4.07 15.20 19.92
N GLU A 112 3.22 15.60 18.97
CA GLU A 112 3.42 16.79 18.12
C GLU A 112 3.49 18.09 18.93
N MET A 113 2.75 18.19 20.03
CA MET A 113 2.85 19.33 20.95
C MET A 113 4.22 19.35 21.66
N GLU A 114 4.66 18.24 22.24
CA GLU A 114 5.97 18.16 22.90
C GLU A 114 7.13 18.45 21.94
N MET A 115 7.03 17.98 20.68
CA MET A 115 7.99 18.30 19.62
C MET A 115 8.02 19.80 19.29
N ARG A 116 6.86 20.46 19.15
CA ARG A 116 6.79 21.91 18.92
C ARG A 116 7.36 22.72 20.08
N CYS A 117 7.13 22.26 21.31
CA CYS A 117 7.67 22.85 22.53
C CYS A 117 9.17 22.56 22.76
N ARG A 118 9.85 21.86 21.84
CA ARG A 118 11.27 21.45 21.93
C ARG A 118 11.60 20.56 23.13
N GLN A 119 10.62 19.87 23.69
CA GLN A 119 10.79 18.99 24.84
C GLN A 119 11.04 17.54 24.38
N VAL A 120 12.25 17.31 23.87
CA VAL A 120 12.62 16.05 23.19
C VAL A 120 12.47 14.81 24.09
N ASN A 121 12.92 14.88 25.34
CA ASN A 121 12.86 13.73 26.26
C ASN A 121 11.41 13.36 26.62
N HIS A 122 10.53 14.36 26.76
CA HIS A 122 9.11 14.09 26.99
C HIS A 122 8.47 13.48 25.75
N ALA A 123 8.77 14.00 24.55
CA ALA A 123 8.31 13.42 23.29
C ALA A 123 8.75 11.94 23.14
N ARG A 124 10.00 11.61 23.48
CA ARG A 124 10.49 10.22 23.50
C ARG A 124 9.68 9.32 24.42
N ASN A 125 9.45 9.75 25.66
CA ASN A 125 8.66 8.98 26.62
C ASN A 125 7.22 8.77 26.15
N VAL A 126 6.62 9.78 25.50
CA VAL A 126 5.28 9.69 24.93
C VAL A 126 5.24 8.70 23.76
N TRP A 127 6.22 8.76 22.85
CA TRP A 127 6.30 7.80 21.74
C TRP A 127 6.54 6.38 22.22
N ASP A 128 7.44 6.19 23.19
CA ASP A 128 7.74 4.87 23.76
C ASP A 128 6.51 4.26 24.45
N ARG A 129 5.76 5.07 25.20
CA ARG A 129 4.45 4.67 25.76
C ARG A 129 3.43 4.34 24.67
N ALA A 130 3.30 5.18 23.65
CA ALA A 130 2.34 4.99 22.56
C ALA A 130 2.60 3.67 21.81
N VAL A 131 3.86 3.39 21.51
CA VAL A 131 4.32 2.16 20.86
C VAL A 131 4.07 0.93 21.75
N THR A 132 4.32 1.05 23.06
CA THR A 132 4.12 -0.06 24.01
C THR A 132 2.64 -0.42 24.17
N ILE A 133 1.75 0.58 24.21
CA ILE A 133 0.30 0.36 24.39
C ILE A 133 -0.36 -0.08 23.08
N LEU A 134 0.09 0.47 21.94
CA LEU A 134 -0.50 0.25 20.62
C LEU A 134 0.59 -0.15 19.59
N PRO A 135 1.18 -1.35 19.71
CA PRO A 135 2.29 -1.77 18.84
C PRO A 135 1.87 -1.96 17.38
N ARG A 136 0.60 -2.28 17.12
CA ARG A 136 0.08 -2.46 15.75
C ARG A 136 -0.13 -1.15 14.97
N ALA A 137 -0.05 -0.01 15.64
CA ALA A 137 -0.25 1.29 15.00
C ALA A 137 1.06 1.77 14.33
N ASN A 138 1.26 1.39 13.07
CA ASN A 138 2.45 1.74 12.27
C ASN A 138 2.76 3.24 12.24
N GLN A 139 1.75 4.11 12.36
CA GLN A 139 1.91 5.56 12.36
C GLN A 139 2.84 6.06 13.48
N PHE A 140 2.80 5.42 14.65
CA PHE A 140 3.67 5.79 15.78
C PHE A 140 5.12 5.44 15.49
N TRP A 141 5.37 4.24 14.97
CA TRP A 141 6.71 3.80 14.60
C TRP A 141 7.35 4.71 13.54
N TYR A 142 6.61 5.04 12.49
CA TYR A 142 7.11 5.97 11.45
C TYR A 142 7.44 7.36 12.01
N LYS A 143 6.59 7.92 12.88
CA LYS A 143 6.83 9.24 13.47
C LYS A 143 7.96 9.20 14.49
N TYR A 144 8.09 8.12 15.24
CA TYR A 144 9.12 7.96 16.25
C TYR A 144 10.51 7.79 15.62
N THR A 145 10.65 6.92 14.61
CA THR A 145 11.92 6.76 13.86
C THR A 145 12.30 8.03 13.12
N TYR A 146 11.33 8.72 12.51
CA TYR A 146 11.55 10.02 11.88
C TYR A 146 12.03 11.08 12.88
N MET A 147 11.46 11.11 14.09
CA MET A 147 11.91 12.03 15.14
C MET A 147 13.35 11.75 15.56
N GLU A 148 13.73 10.50 15.82
CA GLU A 148 15.12 10.15 16.17
C GLU A 148 16.09 10.45 15.02
N GLU A 149 15.68 10.27 13.77
CA GLU A 149 16.46 10.63 12.59
C GLU A 149 16.67 12.15 12.48
N MET A 150 15.64 12.97 12.74
CA MET A 150 15.77 14.44 12.79
C MET A 150 16.70 14.91 13.91
N LEU A 151 16.73 14.18 15.02
CA LEU A 151 17.66 14.41 16.13
C LEU A 151 19.08 13.86 15.85
N LYS A 152 19.30 13.23 14.69
CA LYS A 152 20.54 12.55 14.28
C LYS A 152 20.99 11.44 15.23
N ASN A 153 20.07 10.87 16.00
CA ASN A 153 20.34 9.74 16.87
C ASN A 153 20.17 8.42 16.10
N ILE A 154 21.18 8.06 15.32
CA ILE A 154 21.14 6.90 14.42
C ILE A 154 21.00 5.60 15.24
N ALA A 155 21.72 5.47 16.36
CA ALA A 155 21.66 4.30 17.22
C ALA A 155 20.27 4.12 17.87
N GLY A 156 19.68 5.22 18.36
CA GLY A 156 18.32 5.21 18.89
C GLY A 156 17.28 4.83 17.84
N SER A 157 17.37 5.42 16.64
CA SER A 157 16.46 5.05 15.54
C SER A 157 16.54 3.57 15.19
N ARG A 158 17.76 3.00 15.15
CA ARG A 158 17.96 1.56 14.92
C ARG A 158 17.34 0.70 16.02
N GLN A 159 17.50 1.08 17.28
CA GLN A 159 16.89 0.34 18.39
C GLN A 159 15.36 0.33 18.27
N VAL A 160 14.76 1.44 17.85
CA VAL A 160 13.32 1.53 17.60
C VAL A 160 12.92 0.65 16.42
N PHE A 161 13.69 0.63 15.34
CA PHE A 161 13.42 -0.27 14.20
C PHE A 161 13.52 -1.74 14.59
N GLU A 162 14.56 -2.17 15.32
CA GLU A 162 14.69 -3.56 15.77
C GLU A 162 13.50 -3.97 16.67
N ARG A 163 13.10 -3.12 17.63
CA ARG A 163 11.88 -3.33 18.44
C ARG A 163 10.62 -3.40 17.59
N TRP A 164 10.57 -2.67 16.47
CA TRP A 164 9.44 -2.73 15.56
C TRP A 164 9.40 -4.06 14.80
N MET A 165 10.57 -4.57 14.39
CA MET A 165 10.68 -5.83 13.65
C MET A 165 10.33 -7.06 14.50
N GLU A 166 10.48 -6.99 15.83
CA GLU A 166 10.00 -8.03 16.76
C GLU A 166 8.49 -8.30 16.64
N TRP A 167 7.71 -7.32 16.16
CA TRP A 167 6.26 -7.46 15.95
C TRP A 167 5.88 -7.95 14.54
N GLU A 168 6.86 -8.27 13.69
CA GLU A 168 6.67 -8.71 12.31
C GLU A 168 5.70 -7.81 11.52
N PRO A 169 6.03 -6.52 11.37
CA PRO A 169 5.13 -5.55 10.75
C PRO A 169 5.01 -5.77 9.23
N ASP A 170 4.09 -5.02 8.64
CA ASP A 170 3.77 -5.02 7.21
C ASP A 170 4.99 -4.69 6.32
N GLU A 171 4.92 -5.06 5.03
CA GLU A 171 5.96 -4.89 4.00
C GLU A 171 6.61 -3.49 4.05
N GLN A 172 5.78 -2.45 4.18
CA GLN A 172 6.25 -1.07 4.15
C GLN A 172 7.20 -0.75 5.31
N ALA A 173 7.00 -1.35 6.47
CA ALA A 173 7.85 -1.15 7.64
C ALA A 173 9.28 -1.61 7.35
N TRP A 174 9.44 -2.84 6.86
CA TRP A 174 10.72 -3.41 6.46
C TRP A 174 11.40 -2.58 5.38
N LEU A 175 10.65 -2.18 4.34
CA LEU A 175 11.17 -1.34 3.27
C LEU A 175 11.63 0.04 3.77
N THR A 176 10.93 0.63 4.75
CA THR A 176 11.39 1.90 5.34
C THR A 176 12.67 1.74 6.16
N TYR A 177 12.85 0.61 6.84
CA TYR A 177 14.06 0.33 7.57
C TYR A 177 15.27 0.11 6.63
N ILE A 178 15.07 -0.64 5.55
CA ILE A 178 16.07 -0.80 4.49
C ILE A 178 16.43 0.55 3.87
N LYS A 179 15.42 1.38 3.53
CA LYS A 179 15.66 2.74 3.00
C LYS A 179 16.41 3.61 3.99
N PHE A 180 16.21 3.42 5.30
CA PHE A 180 16.95 4.12 6.34
C PHE A 180 18.43 3.72 6.33
N GLU A 181 18.78 2.42 6.35
CA GLU A 181 20.20 2.00 6.30
C GLU A 181 20.87 2.39 4.98
N LEU A 182 20.12 2.37 3.86
CA LEU A 182 20.60 2.87 2.57
C LEU A 182 20.98 4.36 2.59
N ARG A 183 20.25 5.22 3.32
CA ARG A 183 20.61 6.63 3.48
C ARG A 183 21.96 6.81 4.17
N TYR A 184 22.31 5.91 5.09
CA TYR A 184 23.58 5.92 5.81
C TYR A 184 24.68 5.08 5.17
N LYS A 185 24.43 4.50 3.98
CA LYS A 185 25.37 3.66 3.21
C LYS A 185 25.79 2.36 3.91
N GLU A 186 25.00 1.85 4.84
CA GLU A 186 25.25 0.59 5.54
C GLU A 186 24.66 -0.59 4.75
N LEU A 187 25.35 -1.00 3.69
CA LEU A 187 24.85 -2.06 2.78
C LEU A 187 24.78 -3.44 3.45
N GLU A 188 25.76 -3.78 4.30
CA GLU A 188 25.81 -5.08 4.96
C GLU A 188 24.63 -5.27 5.92
N ARG A 189 24.24 -4.21 6.63
CA ARG A 189 23.07 -4.25 7.52
C ARG A 189 21.78 -4.29 6.73
N ALA A 190 21.67 -3.52 5.66
CA ALA A 190 20.53 -3.61 4.76
C ALA A 190 20.36 -5.06 4.24
N ARG A 191 21.46 -5.75 3.94
CA ARG A 191 21.44 -7.17 3.56
C ARG A 191 20.90 -8.06 4.68
N GLN A 192 21.43 -7.94 5.89
CA GLN A 192 20.94 -8.70 7.05
C GLN A 192 19.44 -8.47 7.31
N ILE A 193 18.96 -7.24 7.11
CA ILE A 193 17.54 -6.91 7.23
C ILE A 193 16.72 -7.58 6.12
N TYR A 194 17.21 -7.59 4.88
CA TYR A 194 16.56 -8.35 3.80
C TYR A 194 16.52 -9.84 4.07
N GLU A 195 17.58 -10.43 4.65
CA GLU A 195 17.56 -11.84 5.04
C GLU A 195 16.46 -12.10 6.08
N LYS A 196 16.39 -11.30 7.15
CA LYS A 196 15.30 -11.39 8.13
C LYS A 196 13.93 -11.22 7.46
N PHE A 197 13.79 -10.22 6.59
CA PHE A 197 12.53 -9.89 5.91
C PHE A 197 11.98 -11.04 5.08
N VAL A 198 12.87 -11.72 4.35
CA VAL A 198 12.52 -12.84 3.48
C VAL A 198 12.11 -14.08 4.27
N TYR A 199 12.67 -14.29 5.47
CA TYR A 199 12.23 -15.38 6.36
C TYR A 199 10.91 -15.09 7.07
N VAL A 200 10.67 -13.84 7.48
CA VAL A 200 9.42 -13.44 8.15
C VAL A 200 8.24 -13.43 7.18
N HIS A 201 8.48 -12.97 5.95
CA HIS A 201 7.46 -12.91 4.89
C HIS A 201 7.90 -13.75 3.69
N PRO A 202 7.53 -15.05 3.62
CA PRO A 202 7.92 -15.94 2.53
C PRO A 202 7.06 -15.73 1.26
N GLU A 203 7.05 -14.51 0.71
CA GLU A 203 6.42 -14.24 -0.59
C GLU A 203 7.46 -14.06 -1.71
N PRO A 204 7.25 -14.61 -2.92
CA PRO A 204 8.20 -14.51 -4.04
C PRO A 204 8.54 -13.07 -4.43
N LYS A 205 7.59 -12.14 -4.26
CA LYS A 205 7.76 -10.70 -4.46
C LYS A 205 8.93 -10.12 -3.65
N TYR A 206 9.15 -10.60 -2.43
CA TYR A 206 10.21 -10.06 -1.54
C TYR A 206 11.59 -10.55 -1.94
N TRP A 207 11.70 -11.81 -2.39
CA TRP A 207 12.93 -12.33 -2.99
C TRP A 207 13.34 -11.54 -4.23
N ILE A 208 12.38 -11.22 -5.11
CA ILE A 208 12.65 -10.39 -6.29
C ILE A 208 13.15 -9.00 -5.89
N LYS A 209 12.55 -8.39 -4.85
CA LYS A 209 13.02 -7.09 -4.35
C LYS A 209 14.41 -7.16 -3.75
N TYR A 210 14.72 -8.21 -3.01
CA TYR A 210 16.05 -8.43 -2.44
C TYR A 210 17.11 -8.63 -3.53
N ALA A 211 16.81 -9.43 -4.55
CA ALA A 211 17.72 -9.64 -5.66
C ALA A 211 17.94 -8.35 -6.48
N ARG A 212 16.87 -7.58 -6.77
CA ARG A 212 17.00 -6.24 -7.40
C ARG A 212 17.84 -5.27 -6.55
N PHE A 213 17.76 -5.39 -5.22
CA PHE A 213 18.61 -4.59 -4.34
C PHE A 213 20.08 -4.95 -4.51
N GLU A 214 20.45 -6.24 -4.55
CA GLU A 214 21.85 -6.65 -4.79
C GLU A 214 22.32 -6.27 -6.21
N GLU A 215 21.44 -6.35 -7.21
CA GLU A 215 21.70 -5.92 -8.58
C GLU A 215 22.05 -4.42 -8.67
N ASN A 216 21.26 -3.56 -8.01
CA ASN A 216 21.50 -2.11 -7.98
C ASN A 216 22.86 -1.73 -7.34
N HIS A 217 23.41 -2.60 -6.49
CA HIS A 217 24.71 -2.39 -5.84
C HIS A 217 25.85 -3.17 -6.53
N SER A 218 25.60 -3.73 -7.71
CA SER A 218 26.57 -4.49 -8.51
C SER A 218 27.10 -5.77 -7.86
N TYR A 219 26.40 -6.34 -6.87
CA TYR A 219 26.76 -7.63 -6.26
C TYR A 219 26.11 -8.79 -7.03
N ILE A 220 26.62 -9.04 -8.23
CA ILE A 220 26.05 -10.02 -9.17
C ILE A 220 26.03 -11.44 -8.58
N GLN A 221 27.14 -11.87 -7.96
CA GLN A 221 27.23 -13.21 -7.37
C GLN A 221 26.29 -13.39 -6.17
N SER A 222 26.16 -12.36 -5.33
CA SER A 222 25.21 -12.38 -4.21
C SER A 222 23.78 -12.42 -4.72
N SER A 223 23.43 -11.62 -5.72
CA SER A 223 22.10 -11.63 -6.35
C SER A 223 21.74 -13.01 -6.90
N ARG A 224 22.69 -13.67 -7.59
CA ARG A 224 22.50 -15.05 -8.08
C ARG A 224 22.25 -16.03 -6.94
N ARG A 225 23.06 -15.98 -5.89
CA ARG A 225 22.89 -16.82 -4.70
C ARG A 225 21.52 -16.59 -4.02
N VAL A 226 21.01 -15.36 -4.05
CA VAL A 226 19.67 -15.04 -3.53
C VAL A 226 18.58 -15.71 -4.36
N TYR A 227 18.70 -15.70 -5.69
CA TYR A 227 17.76 -16.41 -6.57
C TYR A 227 17.83 -17.92 -6.41
N GLU A 228 19.04 -18.49 -6.33
CA GLU A 228 19.24 -19.93 -6.07
C GLU A 228 18.61 -20.33 -4.73
N ARG A 229 18.87 -19.57 -3.67
CA ARG A 229 18.25 -19.78 -2.35
C ARG A 229 16.73 -19.62 -2.37
N ALA A 230 16.20 -18.72 -3.19
CA ALA A 230 14.76 -18.56 -3.37
C ALA A 230 14.15 -19.83 -3.98
N ILE A 231 14.78 -20.37 -5.03
CA ILE A 231 14.33 -21.60 -5.70
C ILE A 231 14.39 -22.80 -4.74
N GLU A 232 15.49 -22.95 -4.00
CA GLU A 232 15.63 -24.00 -2.98
C GLU A 232 14.58 -23.88 -1.86
N PHE A 233 14.24 -22.65 -1.46
CA PHE A 233 13.30 -22.40 -0.37
C PHE A 233 11.85 -22.73 -0.73
N TYR A 234 11.39 -22.34 -1.94
CA TYR A 234 10.01 -22.64 -2.36
C TYR A 234 9.82 -24.10 -2.77
N GLY A 235 10.89 -24.78 -3.20
CA GLY A 235 10.80 -26.16 -3.69
C GLY A 235 9.79 -26.32 -4.83
N ASP A 236 9.37 -27.55 -5.09
CA ASP A 236 8.49 -27.87 -6.23
C ASP A 236 7.02 -27.46 -6.06
N ASP A 237 6.59 -27.10 -4.85
CA ASP A 237 5.16 -27.00 -4.51
C ASP A 237 4.56 -25.60 -4.68
N HIS A 238 5.36 -24.52 -4.67
CA HIS A 238 4.86 -23.12 -4.64
C HIS A 238 5.61 -22.17 -5.59
N PHE A 239 5.94 -22.64 -6.78
CA PHE A 239 6.59 -21.80 -7.77
C PHE A 239 5.67 -20.68 -8.29
N ASP A 240 6.09 -19.43 -8.08
CA ASP A 240 5.52 -18.27 -8.76
C ASP A 240 6.35 -17.94 -10.01
N GLU A 241 5.64 -17.79 -11.12
CA GLU A 241 6.17 -17.42 -12.43
C GLU A 241 7.01 -16.13 -12.41
N SER A 242 6.61 -15.19 -11.55
CA SER A 242 7.26 -13.90 -11.41
C SER A 242 8.73 -14.01 -10.98
N LEU A 243 9.08 -15.04 -10.19
CA LEU A 243 10.44 -15.27 -9.72
C LEU A 243 11.34 -15.72 -10.87
N PHE A 244 10.89 -16.69 -11.66
CA PHE A 244 11.65 -17.20 -12.81
C PHE A 244 11.84 -16.15 -13.89
N ILE A 245 10.80 -15.36 -14.19
CA ILE A 245 10.92 -14.24 -15.14
C ILE A 245 11.93 -13.22 -14.64
N ALA A 246 11.90 -12.89 -13.35
CA ALA A 246 12.86 -11.96 -12.77
C ALA A 246 14.29 -12.52 -12.82
N PHE A 247 14.47 -13.80 -12.52
CA PHE A 247 15.78 -14.46 -12.56
C PHE A 247 16.33 -14.56 -14.00
N ALA A 248 15.49 -14.92 -14.96
CA ALA A 248 15.87 -14.94 -16.37
C ALA A 248 16.23 -13.54 -16.90
N LYS A 249 15.46 -12.51 -16.55
CA LYS A 249 15.80 -11.10 -16.87
C LYS A 249 17.11 -10.64 -16.24
N PHE A 250 17.41 -11.14 -15.04
CA PHE A 250 18.68 -10.85 -14.38
C PHE A 250 19.86 -11.48 -15.14
N GLU A 251 19.78 -12.77 -15.52
CA GLU A 251 20.81 -13.43 -16.32
C GLU A 251 20.93 -12.84 -17.74
N GLU A 252 19.82 -12.39 -18.33
CA GLU A 252 19.82 -11.58 -19.57
C GLU A 252 20.66 -10.30 -19.41
N GLY A 253 20.50 -9.59 -18.28
CA GLY A 253 21.31 -8.41 -17.94
C GLY A 253 22.80 -8.72 -17.80
N GLN A 254 23.14 -9.92 -17.34
CA GLN A 254 24.52 -10.40 -17.21
C GLN A 254 25.08 -11.01 -18.51
N LYS A 255 24.30 -11.06 -19.60
CA LYS A 255 24.64 -11.66 -20.90
C LYS A 255 24.88 -13.18 -20.85
N GLU A 256 24.37 -13.87 -19.83
CA GLU A 256 24.43 -15.33 -19.74
C GLU A 256 23.14 -15.96 -20.31
N HIS A 257 22.99 -15.86 -21.63
CA HIS A 257 21.78 -16.32 -22.33
C HIS A 257 21.54 -17.82 -22.20
N ASP A 258 22.59 -18.64 -22.18
CA ASP A 258 22.45 -20.10 -22.04
C ASP A 258 21.88 -20.49 -20.68
N ARG A 259 22.27 -19.78 -19.61
CA ARG A 259 21.67 -19.99 -18.27
C ARG A 259 20.23 -19.51 -18.23
N ALA A 260 19.92 -18.36 -18.84
CA ALA A 260 18.53 -17.90 -18.95
C ALA A 260 17.64 -18.95 -19.63
N ARG A 261 18.12 -19.59 -20.70
CA ARG A 261 17.41 -20.70 -21.38
C ARG A 261 17.23 -21.92 -20.47
N ALA A 262 18.26 -22.31 -19.73
CA ALA A 262 18.17 -23.41 -18.77
C ALA A 262 17.13 -23.12 -17.68
N ILE A 263 17.08 -21.88 -17.17
CA ILE A 263 16.08 -21.45 -16.19
C ILE A 263 14.67 -21.49 -16.77
N TYR A 264 14.45 -21.02 -18.01
CA TYR A 264 13.15 -21.10 -18.65
C TYR A 264 12.70 -22.54 -18.86
N ARG A 265 13.60 -23.45 -19.26
CA ARG A 265 13.29 -24.89 -19.38
C ARG A 265 12.93 -25.49 -18.04
N TYR A 266 13.74 -25.25 -17.02
CA TYR A 266 13.47 -25.71 -15.64
C TYR A 266 12.11 -25.20 -15.14
N ALA A 267 11.81 -23.93 -15.34
CA ALA A 267 10.54 -23.35 -14.95
C ALA A 267 9.34 -23.98 -15.69
N LEU A 268 9.51 -24.41 -16.94
CA LEU A 268 8.45 -25.09 -17.70
C LEU A 268 8.24 -26.54 -17.28
N ASP A 269 9.30 -27.25 -16.87
CA ASP A 269 9.23 -28.65 -16.47
C ASP A 269 8.55 -28.82 -15.09
N HIS A 270 8.74 -27.86 -14.19
CA HIS A 270 8.23 -27.92 -12.81
C HIS A 270 6.89 -27.19 -12.60
N MET A 271 6.44 -26.35 -13.54
CA MET A 271 5.20 -25.57 -13.38
C MET A 271 3.97 -26.23 -14.03
N PRO A 272 2.79 -26.16 -13.39
CA PRO A 272 1.53 -26.51 -14.02
C PRO A 272 1.27 -25.64 -15.25
N LYS A 273 1.00 -26.29 -16.38
CA LYS A 273 0.96 -25.68 -17.72
C LYS A 273 -0.01 -24.49 -17.86
N GLU A 274 -1.06 -24.42 -17.06
CA GLU A 274 -2.07 -23.34 -17.06
C GLU A 274 -1.50 -21.96 -16.65
N LYS A 275 -0.46 -21.91 -15.82
CA LYS A 275 0.19 -20.66 -15.38
C LYS A 275 1.39 -20.27 -16.25
N CYS A 276 1.73 -21.07 -17.26
CA CYS A 276 2.93 -20.90 -18.07
C CYS A 276 2.76 -19.93 -19.25
N LEU A 277 1.56 -19.43 -19.55
CA LEU A 277 1.31 -18.57 -20.72
C LEU A 277 2.19 -17.31 -20.74
N THR A 278 2.28 -16.64 -19.60
CA THR A 278 3.11 -15.45 -19.39
C THR A 278 4.59 -15.80 -19.45
N LEU A 279 5.01 -16.99 -18.97
CA LEU A 279 6.38 -17.48 -19.03
C LEU A 279 6.78 -17.78 -20.47
N TYR A 280 5.90 -18.43 -21.23
CA TYR A 280 6.07 -18.67 -22.67
C TYR A 280 6.19 -17.35 -23.45
N ASN A 281 5.40 -16.33 -23.10
CA ASN A 281 5.51 -15.01 -23.73
C ASN A 281 6.86 -14.34 -23.45
N GLU A 282 7.36 -14.43 -22.21
CA GLU A 282 8.66 -13.88 -21.85
C GLU A 282 9.80 -14.68 -22.48
N TYR A 283 9.69 -16.02 -22.51
CA TYR A 283 10.69 -16.91 -23.11
C TYR A 283 10.76 -16.71 -24.64
N THR A 284 9.62 -16.66 -25.32
CA THR A 284 9.59 -16.30 -26.75
C THR A 284 10.16 -14.91 -27.01
N ARG A 285 9.96 -13.94 -26.11
CA ARG A 285 10.59 -12.61 -26.24
C ARG A 285 12.10 -12.67 -26.05
N HIS A 286 12.59 -13.50 -25.13
CA HIS A 286 14.02 -13.74 -24.94
C HIS A 286 14.66 -14.35 -26.19
N GLU A 287 14.09 -15.45 -26.70
CA GLU A 287 14.57 -16.12 -27.92
C GLU A 287 14.48 -15.21 -29.15
N LYS A 288 13.45 -14.37 -29.29
CA LYS A 288 13.41 -13.38 -30.38
C LYS A 288 14.54 -12.35 -30.33
N LYS A 289 15.06 -12.04 -29.15
CA LYS A 289 16.14 -11.06 -28.98
C LYS A 289 17.53 -11.67 -29.12
N TYR A 290 17.72 -12.88 -28.61
CA TYR A 290 19.05 -13.48 -28.41
C TYR A 290 19.18 -14.93 -28.90
N GLY A 291 18.11 -15.49 -29.48
CA GLY A 291 18.03 -16.88 -29.92
C GLY A 291 18.35 -17.07 -31.40
N ASP A 292 18.68 -18.31 -31.73
CA ASP A 292 18.85 -18.80 -33.10
C ASP A 292 17.47 -19.16 -33.70
N LYS A 293 17.34 -19.08 -35.03
CA LYS A 293 16.07 -19.37 -35.73
C LYS A 293 15.47 -20.73 -35.35
N SER A 294 16.30 -21.77 -35.20
CA SER A 294 15.86 -23.11 -34.79
C SER A 294 15.28 -23.10 -33.37
N SER A 295 15.97 -22.49 -32.41
CA SER A 295 15.51 -22.39 -31.02
C SER A 295 14.22 -21.56 -30.91
N ILE A 296 14.07 -20.52 -31.74
CA ILE A 296 12.85 -19.73 -31.81
C ILE A 296 11.67 -20.57 -32.30
N ASP A 297 11.88 -21.36 -33.36
CA ASP A 297 10.84 -22.21 -33.94
C ASP A 297 10.43 -23.30 -32.95
N ASP A 298 11.37 -23.97 -32.27
CA ASP A 298 11.07 -25.00 -31.26
C ASP A 298 10.18 -24.47 -30.12
N VAL A 299 10.47 -23.26 -29.63
CA VAL A 299 9.72 -22.63 -28.53
C VAL A 299 8.33 -22.17 -28.98
N ILE A 300 8.23 -21.65 -30.21
CA ILE A 300 6.93 -21.26 -30.79
C ILE A 300 6.06 -22.50 -31.02
N THR A 301 6.64 -23.59 -31.53
CA THR A 301 5.97 -24.87 -31.73
C THR A 301 5.48 -25.44 -30.40
N SER A 302 6.33 -25.46 -29.37
CA SER A 302 5.95 -25.87 -28.00
C SER A 302 4.81 -25.02 -27.42
N LYS A 303 4.85 -23.69 -27.58
CA LYS A 303 3.77 -22.80 -27.14
C LYS A 303 2.46 -23.06 -27.88
N ARG A 304 2.52 -23.18 -29.22
CA ARG A 304 1.33 -23.46 -30.05
C ARG A 304 0.73 -24.80 -29.71
N LYS A 305 1.55 -25.82 -29.49
CA LYS A 305 1.14 -27.16 -29.06
C LYS A 305 0.27 -27.09 -27.80
N PHE A 306 0.71 -26.33 -26.80
CA PHE A 306 -0.05 -26.14 -25.57
C PHE A 306 -1.38 -25.41 -25.80
N GLN A 307 -1.36 -24.30 -26.54
CA GLN A 307 -2.59 -23.52 -26.82
C GLN A 307 -3.64 -24.36 -27.55
N TYR A 308 -3.22 -25.18 -28.51
CA TYR A 308 -4.11 -26.09 -29.21
C TYR A 308 -4.59 -27.23 -28.31
N GLU A 309 -3.75 -27.79 -27.44
CA GLU A 309 -4.15 -28.82 -26.49
C GLU A 309 -5.20 -28.31 -25.49
N GLU A 310 -5.05 -27.08 -24.99
CA GLU A 310 -6.05 -26.40 -24.14
C GLU A 310 -7.34 -26.07 -24.90
N ALA A 311 -7.23 -25.55 -26.13
CA ALA A 311 -8.38 -25.25 -27.00
C ALA A 311 -9.20 -26.51 -27.31
N VAL A 312 -8.52 -27.62 -27.54
CA VAL A 312 -9.12 -28.95 -27.76
C VAL A 312 -9.81 -29.49 -26.51
N GLN A 313 -9.24 -29.27 -25.31
CA GLN A 313 -9.88 -29.69 -24.06
C GLN A 313 -11.14 -28.86 -23.75
N THR A 314 -11.08 -27.56 -23.99
CA THR A 314 -12.20 -26.64 -23.72
C THR A 314 -13.33 -26.78 -24.74
N ASN A 315 -13.00 -26.96 -26.01
CA ASN A 315 -13.96 -27.16 -27.10
C ASN A 315 -13.61 -28.42 -27.92
N PRO A 316 -13.95 -29.63 -27.44
CA PRO A 316 -13.65 -30.87 -28.15
C PRO A 316 -14.28 -31.00 -29.54
N ASN A 317 -15.34 -30.22 -29.82
CA ASN A 317 -16.13 -30.29 -31.05
C ASN A 317 -15.67 -29.28 -32.13
N ASP A 318 -14.67 -28.44 -31.85
CA ASP A 318 -14.16 -27.47 -32.84
C ASP A 318 -13.10 -28.14 -33.73
N TYR A 319 -13.54 -28.73 -34.83
CA TYR A 319 -12.66 -29.42 -35.77
C TYR A 319 -11.64 -28.50 -36.44
N ASP A 320 -11.90 -27.20 -36.57
CA ASP A 320 -10.93 -26.27 -37.16
C ASP A 320 -9.68 -26.17 -36.27
N THR A 321 -9.86 -26.17 -34.94
CA THR A 321 -8.72 -26.21 -33.99
C THR A 321 -7.96 -27.53 -34.01
N TRP A 322 -8.65 -28.65 -34.22
CA TRP A 322 -8.01 -29.96 -34.42
C TRP A 322 -7.19 -30.01 -35.71
N PHE A 323 -7.70 -29.46 -36.82
CA PHE A 323 -6.98 -29.40 -38.09
C PHE A 323 -5.76 -28.49 -38.03
N ASP A 324 -5.86 -27.36 -37.33
CA ASP A 324 -4.72 -26.45 -37.13
C ASP A 324 -3.67 -27.06 -36.19
N TYR A 325 -4.09 -27.84 -35.18
CA TYR A 325 -3.20 -28.58 -34.31
C TYR A 325 -2.39 -29.65 -35.05
N VAL A 326 -3.08 -30.43 -35.89
CA VAL A 326 -2.48 -31.49 -36.70
C VAL A 326 -1.52 -30.92 -37.74
N ARG A 327 -1.90 -29.86 -38.46
CA ARG A 327 -1.03 -29.19 -39.46
C ARG A 327 0.27 -28.69 -38.84
N MET A 328 0.22 -28.25 -37.58
CA MET A 328 1.42 -27.85 -36.84
C MET A 328 2.32 -29.05 -36.53
N LEU A 329 1.75 -30.18 -36.10
CA LEU A 329 2.50 -31.41 -35.83
C LEU A 329 3.09 -32.05 -37.09
N GLU A 330 2.41 -31.94 -38.22
CA GLU A 330 2.94 -32.36 -39.53
C GLU A 330 4.19 -31.58 -39.94
N ALA A 331 4.27 -30.29 -39.58
CA ALA A 331 5.45 -29.48 -39.82
C ALA A 331 6.64 -29.86 -38.92
N ASP A 332 6.39 -30.41 -37.73
CA ASP A 332 7.40 -30.90 -36.78
C ASP A 332 7.91 -32.32 -37.15
N GLY A 333 7.13 -33.08 -37.92
CA GLY A 333 7.54 -34.36 -38.51
C GLY A 333 7.46 -35.58 -37.59
N ASN A 334 6.81 -35.47 -36.43
CA ASN A 334 6.71 -36.57 -35.45
C ASN A 334 5.48 -37.48 -35.72
N VAL A 335 5.69 -38.52 -36.52
CA VAL A 335 4.64 -39.39 -37.10
C VAL A 335 3.76 -40.09 -36.05
N ASP A 336 4.32 -40.48 -34.91
CA ASP A 336 3.59 -41.22 -33.87
C ASP A 336 2.60 -40.31 -33.12
N LEU A 337 3.03 -39.08 -32.81
CA LEU A 337 2.19 -38.09 -32.14
C LEU A 337 1.06 -37.60 -33.05
N ILE A 338 1.33 -37.48 -34.35
CA ILE A 338 0.31 -37.13 -35.36
C ILE A 338 -0.79 -38.19 -35.41
N ARG A 339 -0.42 -39.48 -35.40
CA ARG A 339 -1.40 -40.58 -35.40
C ARG A 339 -2.29 -40.54 -34.16
N GLU A 340 -1.69 -40.34 -32.99
CA GLU A 340 -2.43 -40.27 -31.72
C GLU A 340 -3.40 -39.08 -31.69
N THR A 341 -3.01 -37.92 -32.22
CA THR A 341 -3.90 -36.75 -32.27
C THR A 341 -5.03 -36.90 -33.26
N TYR A 342 -4.81 -37.55 -34.41
CA TYR A 342 -5.87 -37.93 -35.33
C TYR A 342 -6.86 -38.90 -34.70
N GLU A 343 -6.38 -39.93 -34.00
CA GLU A 343 -7.25 -40.90 -33.29
C GLU A 343 -8.10 -40.21 -32.22
N ARG A 344 -7.53 -39.26 -31.47
CA ARG A 344 -8.26 -38.43 -30.50
C ARG A 344 -9.30 -37.51 -31.17
N ALA A 345 -8.96 -36.88 -32.28
CA ALA A 345 -9.89 -36.03 -33.03
C ALA A 345 -11.10 -36.81 -33.59
N ILE A 346 -10.86 -38.03 -34.08
CA ILE A 346 -11.91 -38.92 -34.60
C ILE A 346 -12.80 -39.46 -33.47
N ALA A 347 -12.26 -39.67 -32.27
CA ALA A 347 -13.04 -40.13 -31.11
C ALA A 347 -14.04 -39.08 -30.60
N CYS A 348 -13.76 -37.78 -30.81
CA CYS A 348 -14.67 -36.68 -30.47
C CYS A 348 -15.73 -36.50 -31.56
N VAL A 349 -16.69 -37.43 -31.66
CA VAL A 349 -17.85 -37.30 -32.57
C VAL A 349 -19.01 -36.60 -31.86
N PRO A 350 -19.59 -35.51 -32.39
CA PRO A 350 -20.76 -34.88 -31.80
C PRO A 350 -21.94 -35.87 -31.81
N PRO A 351 -22.77 -35.91 -30.76
CA PRO A 351 -23.96 -36.76 -30.74
C PRO A 351 -24.84 -36.35 -31.91
N ILE A 352 -24.99 -37.26 -32.87
CA ILE A 352 -25.83 -37.08 -34.05
C ILE A 352 -27.24 -36.74 -33.54
N LYS A 353 -27.70 -35.51 -33.78
CA LYS A 353 -29.12 -35.18 -33.64
C LYS A 353 -29.83 -35.91 -34.77
N VAL A 354 -30.34 -37.10 -34.45
CA VAL A 354 -31.29 -37.83 -35.30
C VAL A 354 -32.56 -36.99 -35.33
N SER A 355 -32.81 -36.29 -36.43
CA SER A 355 -34.09 -35.64 -36.75
C SER A 355 -34.95 -36.55 -37.58
#